data_AF-A0A2V5P1T4-F1
#
_entry.id   AF-A0A2V5P1T4-F1
#
_cell.length_a   1.000
_cell.length_b   1.000
_cell.length_c   1.000
_cell.angle_alpha   90.00
_cell.angle_beta   90.00
_cell.angle_gamma   90.00
#
_symmetry.space_group_name_H-M   'P 1'
#
loop_
_entity.id
_entity.type
_entity.pdbx_description
1 polymer ?
#
loop_
_entity_poly.entity_id
_entity_poly.type
_entity_poly.pdbx_seq_one_letter_code
_entity_poly.pdbx_strand_id
1 'polypeptide(L)'
;VSNLKQMQVAWHMYADDFLEFMPPNGAAGAPLNYSWVSGGWMDWFNSGANTNYDILKQGLLAPYLKEAVKVYKCCGDGVPSQNGQRVRSYSMNSQMGCSKGPPPQNYLAPDYNPGYRRYAKRTELGGEFPPVQACIFLDEHAGSINDAYFQVAMANVEFPDMPGSRHCGACGFSFADGHAEIHKWRHPNTIKPETPGTPVQNVFAGNNSPDWRWLTNHATIKN
;
A
#
# COMPACT_ATOMS: atom_id res chain seq x y z
N VAL A 1 4.86 5.50 11.94
CA VAL A 1 6.21 4.99 11.55
C VAL A 1 6.64 3.69 12.22
N SER A 2 6.46 3.46 13.53
CA SER A 2 6.94 2.22 14.19
C SER A 2 6.39 0.93 13.54
N ASN A 3 5.09 0.89 13.27
CA ASN A 3 4.46 -0.26 12.60
C ASN A 3 4.95 -0.43 11.15
N LEU A 4 5.13 0.66 10.40
CA LEU A 4 5.72 0.63 9.06
C LEU A 4 7.15 0.07 9.05
N LYS A 5 7.98 0.40 10.06
CA LYS A 5 9.31 -0.22 10.21
C LYS A 5 9.23 -1.73 10.45
N GLN A 6 8.28 -2.20 11.25
CA GLN A 6 8.07 -3.63 11.48
C GLN A 6 7.59 -4.33 10.19
N MET A 7 6.65 -3.72 9.45
CA MET A 7 6.25 -4.19 8.12
C MET A 7 7.45 -4.28 7.16
N GLN A 8 8.32 -3.27 7.16
CA GLN A 8 9.50 -3.22 6.30
C GLN A 8 10.51 -4.32 6.65
N VAL A 9 10.74 -4.59 7.94
CA VAL A 9 11.58 -5.72 8.37
C VAL A 9 11.00 -7.04 7.89
N ALA A 10 9.70 -7.27 8.05
CA ALA A 10 9.05 -8.48 7.56
C ALA A 10 9.15 -8.63 6.03
N TRP A 11 9.02 -7.52 5.29
CA TRP A 11 9.17 -7.49 3.84
C TRP A 11 10.60 -7.85 3.39
N HIS A 12 11.63 -7.38 4.11
CA HIS A 12 13.01 -7.79 3.85
C HIS A 12 13.23 -9.27 4.13
N MET A 13 12.77 -9.77 5.28
CA MET A 13 12.90 -11.19 5.63
C MET A 13 12.22 -12.10 4.59
N TYR A 14 11.06 -11.70 4.09
CA TYR A 14 10.42 -12.40 2.97
C TYR A 14 11.32 -12.38 1.73
N ALA A 15 11.81 -11.22 1.31
CA ALA A 15 12.65 -11.13 0.12
C ALA A 15 13.92 -12.00 0.22
N ASP A 16 14.55 -12.03 1.40
CA ASP A 16 15.73 -12.85 1.66
C ASP A 16 15.43 -14.36 1.52
N ASP A 17 14.28 -14.82 2.02
CA ASP A 17 13.83 -16.22 1.91
C ASP A 17 13.38 -16.61 0.49
N PHE A 18 12.94 -15.64 -0.31
CA PHE A 18 12.35 -15.85 -1.62
C PHE A 18 13.22 -15.32 -2.76
N LEU A 19 14.54 -15.49 -2.70
CA LEU A 19 15.47 -15.17 -3.80
C LEU A 19 15.30 -13.74 -4.35
N GLU A 20 15.17 -12.79 -3.43
CA GLU A 20 14.96 -11.35 -3.66
C GLU A 20 13.59 -10.98 -4.25
N PHE A 21 12.66 -11.93 -4.40
CA PHE A 21 11.29 -11.59 -4.78
C PHE A 21 10.60 -10.84 -3.65
N MET A 22 10.01 -9.71 -4.00
CA MET A 22 9.10 -9.00 -3.10
C MET A 22 7.85 -9.87 -2.87
N PRO A 23 7.21 -9.81 -1.69
CA PRO A 23 5.92 -10.43 -1.50
C PRO A 23 4.95 -9.90 -2.57
N PRO A 24 4.20 -10.78 -3.26
CA PRO A 24 3.30 -10.34 -4.31
C PRO A 24 2.28 -9.30 -3.82
N ASN A 25 1.97 -8.33 -4.68
CA ASN A 25 0.93 -7.33 -4.44
C ASN A 25 -0.33 -7.71 -5.21
N GLY A 26 -1.28 -8.35 -4.52
CA GLY A 26 -2.56 -8.73 -5.12
C GLY A 26 -3.52 -7.55 -5.16
N ALA A 27 -3.99 -7.17 -6.34
CA ALA A 27 -5.12 -6.26 -6.50
C ALA A 27 -6.46 -7.01 -6.33
N ALA A 28 -7.57 -6.30 -6.47
CA ALA A 28 -8.91 -6.86 -6.44
C ALA A 28 -9.01 -8.13 -7.29
N GLY A 29 -9.53 -9.21 -6.69
CA GLY A 29 -9.66 -10.51 -7.35
C GLY A 29 -8.41 -11.38 -7.35
N ALA A 30 -7.33 -10.97 -6.67
CA ALA A 30 -6.17 -11.85 -6.44
C ALA A 30 -6.59 -13.13 -5.69
N PRO A 31 -5.97 -14.30 -5.99
CA PRO A 31 -6.25 -15.53 -5.29
C PRO A 31 -5.98 -15.42 -3.78
N LEU A 32 -6.70 -16.22 -2.98
CA LEU A 32 -6.43 -16.33 -1.55
C LEU A 32 -4.97 -16.80 -1.31
N ASN A 33 -4.35 -16.30 -0.25
CA ASN A 33 -2.98 -16.62 0.17
C ASN A 33 -1.89 -16.28 -0.87
N TYR A 34 -2.18 -15.38 -1.82
CA TYR A 34 -1.23 -14.94 -2.84
C TYR A 34 -0.38 -13.73 -2.43
N SER A 35 -0.97 -12.81 -1.66
CA SER A 35 -0.43 -11.47 -1.44
C SER A 35 0.16 -11.28 -0.03
N TRP A 36 0.91 -10.19 0.17
CA TRP A 36 1.47 -9.79 1.47
C TRP A 36 0.44 -9.71 2.59
N VAL A 37 -0.81 -9.37 2.23
CA VAL A 37 -2.02 -9.53 3.05
C VAL A 37 -3.02 -10.39 2.28
N SER A 38 -3.70 -11.32 2.96
CA SER A 38 -4.66 -12.20 2.28
C SER A 38 -5.90 -11.42 1.85
N GLY A 39 -6.54 -11.90 0.78
CA GLY A 39 -7.63 -11.21 0.11
C GLY A 39 -8.79 -10.83 1.03
N GLY A 40 -9.51 -9.80 0.62
CA GLY A 40 -10.67 -9.26 1.32
C GLY A 40 -10.88 -7.81 0.91
N TRP A 41 -12.12 -7.43 0.65
CA TRP A 41 -12.47 -6.07 0.28
C TRP A 41 -12.85 -5.29 1.54
N MET A 42 -12.18 -4.18 1.83
CA MET A 42 -12.59 -3.24 2.88
C MET A 42 -13.48 -2.14 2.29
N ASP A 43 -14.42 -1.66 3.10
CA ASP A 43 -15.29 -0.53 2.75
C ASP A 43 -15.79 0.19 4.01
N TRP A 44 -16.60 1.23 3.82
CA TRP A 44 -17.25 1.95 4.92
C TRP A 44 -18.42 1.21 5.56
N PHE A 45 -18.92 0.16 4.93
CA PHE A 45 -20.14 -0.54 5.30
C PHE A 45 -19.79 -1.79 6.12
N ASN A 46 -20.33 -2.93 5.73
CA ASN A 46 -20.32 -4.16 6.50
C ASN A 46 -19.39 -5.23 5.91
N SER A 47 -18.43 -4.84 5.06
CA SER A 47 -17.47 -5.79 4.51
C SER A 47 -16.71 -6.53 5.60
N GLY A 48 -16.66 -7.87 5.50
CA GLY A 48 -16.07 -8.72 6.54
C GLY A 48 -14.58 -8.45 6.78
N ALA A 49 -13.84 -8.02 5.73
CA ALA A 49 -12.43 -7.66 5.85
C ALA A 49 -12.20 -6.45 6.77
N ASN A 50 -13.22 -5.62 7.03
CA ASN A 50 -13.09 -4.47 7.92
C ASN A 50 -12.64 -4.91 9.32
N THR A 51 -13.24 -5.96 9.87
CA THR A 51 -13.05 -6.35 11.29
C THR A 51 -12.36 -7.71 11.47
N ASN A 52 -12.06 -8.41 10.38
CA ASN A 52 -11.52 -9.77 10.44
C ASN A 52 -9.98 -9.77 10.54
N TYR A 53 -9.44 -10.17 11.69
CA TYR A 53 -7.99 -10.29 11.83
C TYR A 53 -7.40 -11.54 11.15
N ASP A 54 -8.20 -12.55 10.84
CA ASP A 54 -7.71 -13.80 10.24
C ASP A 54 -7.22 -13.58 8.80
N ILE A 55 -7.79 -12.62 8.07
CA ILE A 55 -7.28 -12.25 6.73
C ILE A 55 -5.85 -11.70 6.80
N LEU A 56 -5.47 -11.07 7.91
CA LEU A 56 -4.10 -10.58 8.11
C LEU A 56 -3.16 -11.74 8.42
N LYS A 57 -3.61 -12.73 9.20
CA LYS A 57 -2.82 -13.92 9.55
C LYS A 57 -2.60 -14.88 8.38
N GLN A 58 -3.46 -14.82 7.38
CA GLN A 58 -3.34 -15.62 6.15
C GLN A 58 -2.43 -14.96 5.11
N GLY A 59 -2.00 -13.72 5.32
CA GLY A 59 -1.10 -13.01 4.41
C GLY A 59 0.33 -13.53 4.45
N LEU A 60 1.07 -13.39 3.36
CA LEU A 60 2.44 -13.91 3.26
C LEU A 60 3.43 -13.27 4.24
N LEU A 61 3.15 -12.05 4.73
CA LEU A 61 3.98 -11.40 5.75
C LEU A 61 3.62 -11.79 7.19
N ALA A 62 2.53 -12.51 7.41
CA ALA A 62 2.07 -12.84 8.77
C ALA A 62 3.09 -13.65 9.58
N PRO A 63 3.76 -14.70 9.03
CA PRO A 63 4.75 -15.46 9.79
C PRO A 63 5.95 -14.60 10.22
N TYR A 64 6.39 -13.70 9.34
CA TYR A 64 7.50 -12.77 9.58
C TYR A 64 7.17 -11.71 10.65
N LEU A 65 5.88 -11.37 10.78
CA LEU A 65 5.35 -10.50 11.82
C LEU A 65 4.95 -11.25 13.10
N LYS A 66 5.23 -12.56 13.20
CA LYS A 66 4.78 -13.42 14.31
C LYS A 66 3.28 -13.29 14.57
N GLU A 67 2.49 -13.16 13.50
CA GLU A 67 1.04 -12.94 13.51
C GLU A 67 0.59 -11.71 14.33
N ALA A 68 1.47 -10.72 14.51
CA ALA A 68 1.16 -9.47 15.21
C ALA A 68 0.25 -8.56 14.36
N VAL A 69 -1.04 -8.88 14.33
CA VAL A 69 -2.04 -8.23 13.45
C VAL A 69 -2.16 -6.71 13.64
N LYS A 70 -1.82 -6.18 14.81
CA LYS A 70 -1.86 -4.72 15.08
C LYS A 70 -0.85 -3.94 14.24
N VAL A 71 0.17 -4.60 13.67
CA VAL A 71 1.22 -3.98 12.85
C VAL A 71 0.68 -3.52 11.49
N TYR A 72 -0.43 -4.08 11.00
CA TYR A 72 -1.06 -3.70 9.72
C TYR A 72 -1.87 -2.40 9.77
N LYS A 73 -2.03 -1.83 10.97
CA LYS A 73 -2.85 -0.63 11.21
C LYS A 73 -2.00 0.53 11.67
N CYS A 74 -2.36 1.73 11.26
CA CYS A 74 -1.82 2.94 11.85
C CYS A 74 -2.43 3.22 13.21
N CYS A 75 -1.63 3.60 14.20
CA CYS A 75 -2.13 3.98 15.53
C CYS A 75 -2.96 5.26 15.51
N GLY A 76 -2.81 6.11 14.48
CA GLY A 76 -3.64 7.29 14.27
C GLY A 76 -4.96 7.01 13.56
N ASP A 77 -5.18 5.78 13.07
CA ASP A 77 -6.45 5.39 12.46
C ASP A 77 -7.44 4.92 13.54
N GLY A 78 -8.33 5.83 13.92
CA GLY A 78 -9.42 5.56 14.87
C GLY A 78 -10.81 5.48 14.23
N VAL A 79 -10.92 5.72 12.91
CA VAL A 79 -12.23 5.86 12.26
C VAL A 79 -12.79 4.49 11.89
N PRO A 80 -13.94 4.06 12.48
CA PRO A 80 -14.53 2.76 12.20
C PRO A 80 -15.29 2.76 10.87
N SER A 81 -15.50 1.56 10.32
CA SER A 81 -16.56 1.28 9.35
C SER A 81 -17.88 0.98 10.09
N GLN A 82 -18.99 0.83 9.37
CA GLN A 82 -20.30 0.55 9.95
C GLN A 82 -20.30 -0.70 10.85
N ASN A 83 -19.54 -1.73 10.49
CA ASN A 83 -19.43 -2.97 11.26
C ASN A 83 -18.34 -2.99 12.34
N GLY A 84 -17.59 -1.89 12.53
CA GLY A 84 -16.63 -1.75 13.63
C GLY A 84 -15.26 -1.21 13.23
N GLN A 85 -14.31 -1.37 14.15
CA GLN A 85 -12.95 -0.88 13.97
C GLN A 85 -12.23 -1.63 12.87
N ARG A 86 -11.72 -0.87 11.89
CA ARG A 86 -10.95 -1.39 10.76
C ARG A 86 -9.64 -2.04 11.25
N VAL A 87 -9.26 -3.18 10.68
CA VAL A 87 -8.06 -3.93 11.10
C VAL A 87 -6.77 -3.53 10.37
N ARG A 88 -6.88 -2.77 9.29
CA ARG A 88 -5.75 -2.36 8.42
C ARG A 88 -5.91 -0.90 8.00
N SER A 89 -4.77 -0.22 7.87
CA SER A 89 -4.69 1.15 7.31
C SER A 89 -3.61 1.29 6.24
N TYR A 90 -2.73 0.30 6.10
CA TYR A 90 -1.63 0.34 5.14
C TYR A 90 -1.97 -0.43 3.87
N SER A 91 -1.50 0.10 2.75
CA SER A 91 -1.50 -0.58 1.45
C SER A 91 -0.08 -0.60 0.88
N MET A 92 0.17 -1.45 -0.11
CA MET A 92 1.48 -1.54 -0.77
C MET A 92 1.40 -0.89 -2.15
N ASN A 93 2.41 -0.09 -2.50
CA ASN A 93 2.54 0.58 -3.78
C ASN A 93 2.33 -0.41 -4.95
N SER A 94 1.42 -0.08 -5.88
CA SER A 94 1.03 -0.92 -7.01
C SER A 94 2.17 -1.33 -7.94
N GLN A 95 3.29 -0.61 -7.93
CA GLN A 95 4.45 -0.91 -8.77
C GLN A 95 5.44 -1.89 -8.12
N MET A 96 5.23 -2.24 -6.84
CA MET A 96 6.05 -3.18 -6.07
C MET A 96 5.33 -4.52 -5.93
N GLY A 97 6.09 -5.62 -5.83
CA GLY A 97 5.50 -6.96 -5.69
C GLY A 97 4.78 -7.43 -6.96
N CYS A 98 5.17 -6.93 -8.12
CA CYS A 98 4.61 -7.29 -9.43
C CYS A 98 5.15 -8.64 -9.95
N SER A 99 5.37 -9.60 -9.06
CA SER A 99 5.76 -10.96 -9.43
C SER A 99 4.53 -11.73 -9.90
N LYS A 100 4.72 -12.69 -10.80
CA LYS A 100 3.81 -13.82 -10.95
C LYS A 100 4.18 -14.77 -9.83
N GLY A 101 3.44 -14.77 -8.72
CA GLY A 101 3.74 -15.69 -7.60
C GLY A 101 3.87 -17.15 -8.09
N PRO A 102 4.47 -18.04 -7.29
CA PRO A 102 4.73 -19.41 -7.72
C PRO A 102 3.43 -20.14 -8.12
N PRO A 103 3.51 -21.18 -8.95
CA PRO A 103 2.35 -22.04 -9.26
C PRO A 103 1.67 -22.54 -7.97
N PRO A 104 0.34 -22.74 -7.97
CA PRO A 104 -0.56 -22.74 -9.12
C PRO A 104 -1.17 -21.38 -9.50
N GLN A 105 -0.99 -20.33 -8.70
CA GLN A 105 -1.81 -19.12 -8.85
C GLN A 105 -1.51 -18.35 -10.14
N ASN A 106 -0.25 -18.25 -10.57
CA ASN A 106 0.19 -17.54 -11.79
C ASN A 106 -0.46 -16.15 -12.00
N TYR A 107 -0.94 -15.52 -10.93
CA TYR A 107 -1.64 -14.26 -10.98
C TYR A 107 -0.63 -13.15 -11.27
N LEU A 108 -0.99 -12.20 -12.10
CA LEU A 108 -0.24 -10.97 -12.30
C LEU A 108 -1.21 -9.81 -12.10
N ALA A 109 -0.85 -8.87 -11.24
CA ALA A 109 -1.64 -7.68 -11.04
C ALA A 109 -1.81 -6.91 -12.37
N PRO A 110 -2.97 -6.28 -12.61
CA PRO A 110 -3.20 -5.50 -13.82
C PRO A 110 -2.16 -4.39 -13.98
N ASP A 111 -1.78 -4.11 -15.23
CA ASP A 111 -0.86 -3.01 -15.54
C ASP A 111 -1.63 -1.69 -15.68
N TYR A 112 -1.81 -0.99 -14.57
CA TYR A 112 -2.48 0.31 -14.55
C TYR A 112 -1.60 1.47 -15.03
N ASN A 113 -0.29 1.26 -15.22
CA ASN A 113 0.66 2.30 -15.61
C ASN A 113 1.55 1.82 -16.76
N PRO A 114 0.98 1.54 -17.96
CA PRO A 114 1.75 1.08 -19.09
C PRO A 114 2.86 2.07 -19.46
N GLY A 115 4.07 1.55 -19.68
CA GLY A 115 5.26 2.36 -19.97
C GLY A 115 6.05 2.79 -18.73
N TYR A 116 5.64 2.38 -17.53
CA TYR A 116 6.41 2.54 -16.30
C TYR A 116 6.95 1.20 -15.80
N ARG A 117 8.02 1.25 -14.99
CA ARG A 117 8.65 0.04 -14.43
C ARG A 117 7.76 -0.59 -13.37
N ARG A 118 7.70 -1.92 -13.39
CA ARG A 118 7.08 -2.75 -12.35
C ARG A 118 8.13 -3.68 -11.77
N TYR A 119 8.19 -3.76 -10.46
CA TYR A 119 9.25 -4.46 -9.74
C TYR A 119 8.69 -5.74 -9.11
N ALA A 120 9.26 -6.87 -9.50
CA ALA A 120 9.02 -8.17 -8.89
C ALA A 120 10.10 -8.50 -7.84
N LYS A 121 11.32 -8.00 -8.02
CA LYS A 121 12.46 -8.27 -7.15
C LYS A 121 13.07 -7.00 -6.60
N ARG A 122 13.56 -7.09 -5.36
CA ARG A 122 14.28 -5.99 -4.71
C ARG A 122 15.58 -5.63 -5.45
N THR A 123 16.22 -6.60 -6.10
CA THR A 123 17.42 -6.40 -6.92
C THR A 123 17.17 -5.69 -8.25
N GLU A 124 15.91 -5.48 -8.64
CA GLU A 124 15.56 -4.63 -9.79
C GLU A 124 15.57 -3.12 -9.42
N LEU A 125 15.59 -2.80 -8.12
CA LEU A 125 15.79 -1.45 -7.63
C LEU A 125 17.28 -1.09 -7.66
N GLY A 126 17.59 0.14 -8.06
CA GLY A 126 18.95 0.63 -8.23
C GLY A 126 19.06 1.69 -9.32
N GLY A 127 20.26 2.23 -9.52
CA GLY A 127 20.52 3.25 -10.55
C GLY A 127 19.61 4.46 -10.41
N GLU A 128 18.77 4.69 -11.42
CA GLU A 128 17.81 5.81 -11.50
C GLU A 128 16.65 5.73 -10.50
N PHE A 129 16.43 4.56 -9.89
CA PHE A 129 15.40 4.37 -8.86
C PHE A 129 15.94 3.55 -7.69
N PRO A 130 16.73 4.18 -6.80
CA PRO A 130 17.40 3.49 -5.71
C PRO A 130 16.43 3.07 -4.59
N PRO A 131 16.78 2.06 -3.77
CA PRO A 131 15.92 1.58 -2.69
C PRO A 131 15.44 2.65 -1.69
N VAL A 132 16.24 3.68 -1.44
CA VAL A 132 15.87 4.83 -0.57
C VAL A 132 14.71 5.67 -1.15
N GLN A 133 14.48 5.62 -2.46
CA GLN A 133 13.38 6.34 -3.12
C GLN A 133 12.14 5.46 -3.29
N ALA A 134 12.30 4.14 -3.28
CA ALA A 134 11.25 3.18 -3.58
C ALA A 134 10.28 2.98 -2.42
N CYS A 135 9.11 3.63 -2.48
CA CYS A 135 8.02 3.44 -1.52
C CYS A 135 7.48 2.00 -1.60
N ILE A 136 7.43 1.32 -0.46
CA ILE A 136 6.82 -0.01 -0.31
C ILE A 136 5.42 0.13 0.28
N PHE A 137 5.30 0.48 1.57
CA PHE A 137 4.01 0.63 2.25
C PHE A 137 3.71 2.09 2.55
N LEU A 138 2.43 2.42 2.57
CA LEU A 138 1.95 3.73 3.00
C LEU A 138 0.61 3.63 3.71
N ASP A 139 0.30 4.65 4.51
CA ASP A 139 -1.05 4.90 4.99
C ASP A 139 -1.99 5.19 3.82
N GLU A 140 -3.06 4.43 3.69
CA GLU A 140 -4.13 4.70 2.75
C GLU A 140 -5.32 5.36 3.47
N HIS A 141 -5.98 6.32 2.81
CA HIS A 141 -7.15 7.01 3.30
C HIS A 141 -8.33 6.05 3.48
N ALA A 142 -9.09 6.23 4.56
CA ALA A 142 -10.22 5.36 4.87
C ALA A 142 -11.30 5.29 3.80
N GLY A 143 -11.44 6.37 3.04
CA GLY A 143 -12.35 6.47 1.90
C GLY A 143 -11.88 5.80 0.61
N SER A 144 -10.63 5.35 0.51
CA SER A 144 -10.15 4.57 -0.64
C SER A 144 -9.78 3.13 -0.30
N ILE A 145 -9.39 2.85 0.95
CA ILE A 145 -8.85 1.55 1.33
C ILE A 145 -9.81 0.40 1.02
N ASN A 146 -9.30 -0.57 0.26
CA ASN A 146 -10.08 -1.70 -0.24
C ASN A 146 -9.28 -3.02 -0.16
N ASP A 147 -8.47 -3.34 -1.17
CA ASP A 147 -7.83 -4.64 -1.44
C ASP A 147 -6.34 -4.68 -1.05
N ALA A 148 -5.79 -3.56 -0.57
CA ALA A 148 -4.39 -3.39 -0.14
C ALA A 148 -3.36 -3.12 -1.24
N TYR A 149 -3.85 -2.92 -2.47
CA TYR A 149 -3.05 -2.58 -3.63
C TYR A 149 -3.19 -1.08 -3.92
N PHE A 150 -2.24 -0.28 -3.45
CA PHE A 150 -2.33 1.17 -3.58
C PHE A 150 -2.04 1.62 -5.02
N GLN A 151 -3.08 1.94 -5.76
CA GLN A 151 -3.00 2.39 -7.14
C GLN A 151 -2.48 3.82 -7.22
N VAL A 152 -1.30 3.97 -7.83
CA VAL A 152 -0.79 5.27 -8.31
C VAL A 152 -1.22 5.52 -9.76
N ALA A 153 -1.51 6.79 -10.10
CA ALA A 153 -1.69 7.22 -11.48
C ALA A 153 -0.43 7.96 -11.95
N MET A 154 0.32 7.33 -12.86
CA MET A 154 1.57 7.92 -13.39
C MET A 154 1.34 8.81 -14.62
N ALA A 155 0.23 8.61 -15.34
CA ALA A 155 -0.11 9.39 -16.54
C ALA A 155 -1.07 10.56 -16.27
N ASN A 156 -1.90 10.44 -15.23
CA ASN A 156 -2.93 11.43 -14.87
C ASN A 156 -2.58 12.08 -13.53
N VAL A 157 -2.88 13.38 -13.40
CA VAL A 157 -2.64 14.15 -12.17
C VAL A 157 -3.78 13.91 -11.17
N GLU A 158 -3.89 12.68 -10.69
CA GLU A 158 -4.94 12.21 -9.80
C GLU A 158 -4.43 11.16 -8.80
N PHE A 159 -5.25 10.90 -7.80
CA PHE A 159 -5.07 9.86 -6.81
C PHE A 159 -6.22 8.85 -6.95
N PRO A 160 -6.03 7.74 -7.69
CA PRO A 160 -7.04 6.68 -7.77
C PRO A 160 -7.34 6.14 -6.38
N ASP A 161 -6.29 5.72 -5.68
CA ASP A 161 -6.30 5.52 -4.24
C ASP A 161 -5.67 6.72 -3.54
N MET A 162 -6.26 7.09 -2.40
CA MET A 162 -5.90 8.32 -1.70
C MET A 162 -4.91 8.03 -0.58
N PRO A 163 -3.77 8.74 -0.51
CA PRO A 163 -2.89 8.61 0.64
C PRO A 163 -3.58 9.15 1.89
N GLY A 164 -3.25 8.58 3.05
CA GLY A 164 -3.74 9.05 4.33
C GLY A 164 -3.28 10.49 4.61
N SER A 165 -4.11 11.26 5.33
CA SER A 165 -3.74 12.62 5.78
C SER A 165 -3.94 12.83 7.28
N ARG A 166 -4.23 11.75 8.03
CA ARG A 166 -4.65 11.80 9.44
C ARG A 166 -3.57 12.32 10.41
N HIS A 167 -2.30 12.37 10.01
CA HIS A 167 -1.22 12.91 10.84
C HIS A 167 -1.07 14.44 10.66
N CYS A 168 -2.14 15.18 10.96
CA CYS A 168 -2.22 16.63 10.75
C CYS A 168 -1.96 17.04 9.28
N GLY A 169 -2.50 16.32 8.29
CA GLY A 169 -2.18 16.52 6.88
C GLY A 169 -0.88 15.82 6.45
N ALA A 170 -0.53 14.70 7.07
CA ALA A 170 0.64 13.91 6.73
C ALA A 170 0.31 12.41 6.65
N CYS A 171 1.20 11.67 5.99
CA CYS A 171 1.10 10.24 5.69
C CYS A 171 2.38 9.52 6.12
N GLY A 172 2.27 8.32 6.69
CA GLY A 172 3.42 7.45 6.92
C GLY A 172 3.80 6.68 5.65
N PHE A 173 5.11 6.57 5.40
CA PHE A 173 5.70 5.80 4.30
C PHE A 173 6.81 4.87 4.81
N SER A 174 6.99 3.72 4.16
CA SER A 174 8.20 2.88 4.25
C SER A 174 8.88 2.76 2.89
N PHE A 175 10.19 2.56 2.90
CA PHE A 175 11.01 2.49 1.69
C PHE A 175 11.85 1.22 1.65
N ALA A 176 12.23 0.82 0.44
CA ALA A 176 12.89 -0.45 0.17
C ALA A 176 14.30 -0.60 0.76
N ASP A 177 14.91 0.48 1.26
CA ASP A 177 16.18 0.44 2.02
C ASP A 177 16.00 0.17 3.53
N GLY A 178 14.75 0.10 4.01
CA GLY A 178 14.44 -0.19 5.41
C GLY A 178 13.94 1.01 6.22
N HIS A 179 14.04 2.24 5.71
CA HIS A 179 13.60 3.41 6.48
C HIS A 179 12.08 3.63 6.37
N ALA A 180 11.57 4.46 7.30
CA ALA A 180 10.19 4.90 7.29
C ALA A 180 10.12 6.35 7.76
N GLU A 181 9.26 7.13 7.13
CA GLU A 181 9.12 8.57 7.39
C GLU A 181 7.66 9.00 7.50
N ILE A 182 7.45 10.25 7.91
CA ILE A 182 6.17 10.94 7.81
C ILE A 182 6.33 12.05 6.78
N HIS A 183 5.57 11.98 5.70
CA HIS A 183 5.55 13.01 4.68
C HIS A 183 4.37 13.95 4.87
N LYS A 184 4.65 15.25 4.94
CA LYS A 184 3.65 16.32 5.14
C LYS A 184 3.13 16.83 3.80
N TRP A 185 1.84 16.66 3.57
CA TRP A 185 1.16 17.15 2.37
C TRP A 185 1.05 18.67 2.36
N ARG A 186 1.13 19.23 1.15
CA ARG A 186 1.10 20.68 0.90
C ARG A 186 -0.14 21.13 0.14
N HIS A 187 -0.81 20.22 -0.56
CA HIS A 187 -1.94 20.53 -1.40
C HIS A 187 -3.27 20.14 -0.73
N PRO A 188 -4.30 21.01 -0.73
CA PRO A 188 -5.58 20.73 -0.07
C PRO A 188 -6.37 19.57 -0.69
N ASN A 189 -6.08 19.19 -1.95
CA ASN A 189 -6.70 18.00 -2.53
C ASN A 189 -6.10 16.68 -1.99
N THR A 190 -4.92 16.72 -1.37
CA THR A 190 -4.32 15.56 -0.70
C THR A 190 -4.72 15.47 0.78
N ILE A 191 -5.07 16.61 1.40
CA ILE A 191 -5.51 16.69 2.79
C ILE A 191 -7.04 16.51 2.85
N LYS A 192 -7.49 15.26 2.91
CA LYS A 192 -8.92 14.90 2.98
C LYS A 192 -9.30 14.35 4.37
N PRO A 193 -10.47 14.76 4.91
CA PRO A 193 -10.98 14.22 6.17
C PRO A 193 -11.52 12.79 5.98
N GLU A 194 -11.32 11.96 6.99
CA GLU A 194 -11.90 10.62 7.05
C GLU A 194 -13.30 10.70 7.63
N THR A 195 -14.31 10.77 6.76
CA THR A 195 -15.72 10.79 7.15
C THR A 195 -16.36 9.43 6.85
N PRO A 196 -16.86 8.70 7.87
CA PRO A 196 -17.55 7.43 7.66
C PRO A 196 -18.62 7.50 6.57
N GLY A 197 -18.63 6.50 5.69
CA GLY A 197 -19.56 6.41 4.56
C GLY A 197 -19.19 7.29 3.36
N THR A 198 -18.11 8.08 3.43
CA THR A 198 -17.69 8.96 2.33
C THR A 198 -16.51 8.36 1.56
N PRO A 199 -16.72 7.83 0.34
CA PRO A 199 -15.62 7.38 -0.50
C PRO A 199 -14.76 8.57 -0.93
N VAL A 200 -13.45 8.35 -1.01
CA VAL A 200 -12.46 9.37 -1.41
C VAL A 200 -11.44 8.68 -2.32
N GLN A 201 -11.82 8.50 -3.58
CA GLN A 201 -11.05 7.84 -4.65
C GLN A 201 -11.12 8.68 -5.93
N ASN A 202 -10.21 8.43 -6.86
CA ASN A 202 -10.13 9.14 -8.15
C ASN A 202 -10.14 10.67 -7.98
N VAL A 203 -9.40 11.15 -6.97
CA VAL A 203 -9.37 12.57 -6.62
C VAL A 203 -8.37 13.27 -7.52
N PHE A 204 -8.84 14.29 -8.25
CA PHE A 204 -7.95 15.18 -8.97
C PHE A 204 -6.94 15.83 -8.01
N ALA A 205 -5.65 15.63 -8.25
CA ALA A 205 -4.61 16.04 -7.31
C ALA A 205 -4.38 17.55 -7.28
N GLY A 206 -4.87 18.28 -8.29
CA GLY A 206 -4.61 19.70 -8.50
C GLY A 206 -3.54 19.93 -9.56
N ASN A 207 -3.70 21.01 -10.35
CA ASN A 207 -2.70 21.40 -11.34
C ASN A 207 -1.34 21.63 -10.67
N ASN A 208 -0.28 21.02 -11.20
CA ASN A 208 1.08 21.11 -10.66
C ASN A 208 1.21 20.67 -9.18
N SER A 209 0.36 19.74 -8.71
CA SER A 209 0.38 19.27 -7.32
C SER A 209 1.77 18.74 -6.91
N PRO A 210 2.42 19.36 -5.90
CA PRO A 210 3.71 18.89 -5.41
C PRO A 210 3.58 17.52 -4.71
N ASP A 211 2.43 17.23 -4.12
CA ASP A 211 2.16 15.99 -3.41
C ASP A 211 2.02 14.82 -4.38
N TRP A 212 1.33 15.02 -5.50
CA TRP A 212 1.24 14.02 -6.56
C TRP A 212 2.61 13.72 -7.14
N ARG A 213 3.39 14.76 -7.49
CA ARG A 213 4.76 14.60 -8.00
C ARG A 213 5.65 13.85 -7.01
N TRP A 214 5.55 14.19 -5.72
CA TRP A 214 6.31 13.49 -4.70
C TRP A 214 5.91 12.03 -4.65
N LEU A 215 4.62 11.71 -4.58
CA LEU A 215 4.13 10.33 -4.51
C LEU A 215 4.55 9.52 -5.75
N THR A 216 4.36 10.06 -6.96
CA THR A 216 4.76 9.38 -8.19
C THR A 216 6.28 9.18 -8.30
N ASN A 217 7.07 10.15 -7.82
CA ASN A 217 8.53 10.02 -7.81
C ASN A 217 9.02 8.92 -6.86
N HIS A 218 8.24 8.54 -5.84
CA HIS A 218 8.58 7.42 -4.96
C HIS A 218 7.87 6.11 -5.37
N ALA A 219 7.00 6.16 -6.38
CA ALA A 219 6.23 5.01 -6.81
C ALA A 219 6.98 4.14 -7.82
N THR A 220 7.49 4.76 -8.89
CA THR A 220 8.26 4.11 -9.96
C THR A 220 8.91 5.15 -10.89
N ILE A 221 9.59 4.67 -11.94
CA ILE A 221 10.14 5.48 -13.04
C ILE A 221 9.63 4.96 -14.39
N LYS A 222 9.79 5.77 -15.44
CA LYS A 222 9.45 5.39 -16.81
C LYS A 222 10.41 4.32 -17.35
N ASN A 223 9.91 3.43 -18.21
CA ASN A 223 10.74 2.46 -18.94
C ASN A 223 11.68 3.16 -19.93
#